data_AF-A0A960R4B2-F1
#
_entry.id   AF-A0A960R4B2-F1
#
_cell.length_a   1.000
_cell.length_b   1.000
_cell.length_c   1.000
_cell.angle_alpha   90.00
_cell.angle_beta   90.00
_cell.angle_gamma   90.00
#
_symmetry.space_group_name_H-M   'P 1'
#
loop_
_entity.id
_entity.type
_entity.pdbx_description
1 polymer ?
#
loop_
_entity_poly.entity_id
_entity_poly.type
_entity_poly.pdbx_seq_one_letter_code
_entity_poly.pdbx_strand_id
1 'polypeptide(L)'
;PAVEMDAACVVVNLFMLPDEPELFRQCVQNIARVRADCSRYGMPLMIEPLVMLPNDIRGGYQVDGDAEKIVTLVRLATEMGADIIKADPTDNPQDFHRVVEAARVPVLARGGGKEDLRRVLEKSAALVAQGAKGMVYGRNIYQHANPKAVVAALMAIIHQGADGAAAWEIYNRGA
;
A
#
# COMPACT_ATOMS: atom_id res chain seq x y z
N PRO A 1 13.52 -4.87 -19.57
CA PRO A 1 13.54 -3.55 -18.90
C PRO A 1 13.87 -3.58 -17.40
N ALA A 2 13.17 -4.35 -16.54
CA ALA A 2 13.37 -4.24 -15.08
C ALA A 2 14.83 -4.51 -14.65
N VAL A 3 15.43 -5.60 -15.13
CA VAL A 3 16.85 -5.93 -14.88
C VAL A 3 17.79 -4.91 -15.51
N GLU A 4 17.51 -4.47 -16.74
CA GLU A 4 18.34 -3.48 -17.45
C GLU A 4 18.37 -2.12 -16.75
N MET A 5 17.30 -1.76 -16.04
CA MET A 5 17.17 -0.52 -15.28
C MET A 5 17.68 -0.65 -13.83
N ASP A 6 18.23 -1.81 -13.44
CA ASP A 6 18.66 -2.09 -12.07
C ASP A 6 17.53 -1.86 -11.04
N ALA A 7 16.30 -2.24 -11.41
CA ALA A 7 15.15 -2.06 -10.53
C ALA A 7 15.28 -2.93 -9.27
N ALA A 8 14.98 -2.35 -8.10
CA ALA A 8 15.02 -3.11 -6.84
C ALA A 8 13.83 -4.09 -6.67
N CYS A 9 12.71 -3.84 -7.36
CA CYS A 9 11.49 -4.62 -7.22
C CYS A 9 10.56 -4.39 -8.42
N VAL A 10 9.80 -5.40 -8.81
CA VAL A 10 8.70 -5.31 -9.78
C VAL A 10 7.38 -5.18 -9.04
N VAL A 11 6.50 -4.27 -9.48
CA VAL A 11 5.18 -4.04 -8.85
C VAL A 11 4.06 -4.39 -9.83
N VAL A 12 3.07 -5.16 -9.37
CA VAL A 12 1.89 -5.52 -10.18
C VAL A 12 0.61 -5.37 -9.36
N ASN A 13 -0.47 -4.93 -10.00
CA ASN A 13 -1.78 -4.78 -9.36
C ASN A 13 -2.60 -6.08 -9.44
N LEU A 14 -3.34 -6.36 -8.37
CA LEU A 14 -4.39 -7.38 -8.35
C LEU A 14 -5.71 -6.68 -8.07
N PHE A 15 -6.50 -6.45 -9.12
CA PHE A 15 -7.75 -5.71 -9.02
C PHE A 15 -8.94 -6.62 -8.78
N MET A 16 -9.72 -6.34 -7.74
CA MET A 16 -11.04 -6.93 -7.49
C MET A 16 -12.10 -5.82 -7.59
N LEU A 17 -12.80 -5.78 -8.72
CA LEU A 17 -13.90 -4.85 -8.99
C LEU A 17 -15.22 -5.64 -9.09
N PRO A 18 -16.34 -5.08 -8.62
CA PRO A 18 -17.66 -5.65 -8.85
C PRO A 18 -17.93 -5.80 -10.34
N ASP A 19 -18.54 -6.92 -10.72
CA ASP A 19 -18.97 -7.23 -12.09
C ASP A 19 -17.86 -7.22 -13.18
N GLU A 20 -16.59 -7.28 -12.77
CA GLU A 20 -15.42 -7.28 -13.67
C GLU A 20 -14.54 -8.54 -13.50
N PRO A 21 -15.10 -9.76 -13.64
CA PRO A 21 -14.35 -11.01 -13.43
C PRO A 21 -13.20 -11.19 -14.43
N GLU A 22 -13.31 -10.60 -15.61
CA GLU A 22 -12.32 -10.80 -16.68
C GLU A 22 -11.06 -9.98 -16.41
N LEU A 23 -11.23 -8.79 -15.82
CA LEU A 23 -10.13 -7.97 -15.33
C LEU A 23 -9.37 -8.68 -14.21
N PHE A 24 -10.10 -9.26 -13.24
CA PHE A 24 -9.49 -10.05 -12.18
C PHE A 24 -8.69 -11.24 -12.74
N ARG A 25 -9.28 -11.99 -13.69
CA ARG A 25 -8.58 -13.11 -14.34
C ARG A 25 -7.34 -12.66 -15.09
N GLN A 26 -7.40 -11.52 -15.78
CA GLN A 26 -6.26 -10.94 -16.47
C GLN A 26 -5.14 -10.55 -15.48
N CYS A 27 -5.49 -10.00 -14.31
CA CYS A 27 -4.51 -9.71 -13.26
C CYS A 27 -3.81 -10.99 -12.80
N VAL A 28 -4.57 -12.04 -12.49
CA VAL A 28 -4.00 -13.34 -12.06
C VAL A 28 -3.04 -13.91 -13.12
N GLN A 29 -3.42 -13.88 -14.40
CA GLN A 29 -2.56 -14.34 -15.49
C GLN A 29 -1.31 -13.48 -15.66
N ASN A 30 -1.42 -12.16 -15.48
CA ASN A 30 -0.27 -11.25 -15.53
C ASN A 30 0.70 -11.52 -14.39
N ILE A 31 0.18 -11.66 -13.16
CA ILE A 31 0.96 -11.94 -11.96
C ILE A 31 1.69 -13.28 -12.10
N ALA A 32 1.02 -14.34 -12.57
CA ALA A 32 1.66 -15.65 -12.77
C ALA A 32 2.86 -15.57 -13.74
N ARG A 33 2.71 -14.83 -14.85
CA ARG A 33 3.80 -14.62 -15.81
C ARG A 33 4.95 -13.82 -15.20
N VAL A 34 4.63 -12.69 -14.56
CA VAL A 34 5.64 -11.83 -13.94
C VAL A 34 6.36 -12.55 -12.79
N ARG A 35 5.65 -13.37 -11.99
CA ARG A 35 6.25 -14.16 -10.92
C ARG A 35 7.26 -15.18 -11.46
N ALA A 36 6.95 -15.84 -12.56
CA ALA A 36 7.89 -16.77 -13.20
C ALA A 36 9.17 -16.05 -13.63
N ASP A 37 9.06 -14.86 -14.24
CA ASP A 37 10.21 -14.04 -14.61
C ASP A 37 10.98 -13.54 -13.37
N CYS A 38 10.27 -13.04 -12.35
CA CYS A 38 10.88 -12.58 -11.10
C CYS A 38 11.68 -13.70 -10.43
N SER A 39 11.13 -14.92 -10.37
CA SER A 39 11.83 -16.08 -9.82
C SER A 39 13.07 -16.45 -10.64
N ARG A 40 13.00 -16.34 -11.97
CA ARG A 40 14.12 -16.65 -12.87
C ARG A 40 15.29 -15.68 -12.70
N TYR A 41 14.99 -14.39 -12.51
CA TYR A 41 15.99 -13.33 -12.41
C TYR A 41 16.34 -12.94 -10.96
N GLY A 42 15.72 -13.59 -9.95
CA GLY A 42 15.95 -13.28 -8.54
C GLY A 42 15.42 -11.89 -8.12
N MET A 43 14.39 -11.39 -8.80
CA MET A 43 13.81 -10.07 -8.55
C MET A 43 12.67 -10.16 -7.53
N PRO A 44 12.62 -9.27 -6.51
CA PRO A 44 11.48 -9.18 -5.61
C PRO A 44 10.20 -8.74 -6.34
N LEU A 45 9.08 -9.38 -6.02
CA LEU A 45 7.75 -9.04 -6.52
C LEU A 45 6.90 -8.39 -5.42
N MET A 46 6.48 -7.14 -5.64
CA MET A 46 5.44 -6.50 -4.87
C MET A 46 4.10 -6.65 -5.57
N ILE A 47 3.07 -7.11 -4.86
CA ILE A 47 1.70 -7.12 -5.37
C ILE A 47 0.88 -6.08 -4.61
N GLU A 48 0.11 -5.29 -5.36
CA GLU A 48 -0.86 -4.32 -4.85
C GLU A 48 -2.29 -4.88 -5.03
N PRO A 49 -2.81 -5.62 -4.04
CA PRO A 49 -4.21 -6.04 -4.01
C PRO A 49 -5.12 -4.85 -3.74
N LEU A 50 -6.07 -4.63 -4.64
CA LEU A 50 -6.99 -3.50 -4.60
C LEU A 50 -8.43 -4.01 -4.68
N VAL A 51 -9.15 -3.90 -3.56
CA VAL A 51 -10.60 -4.07 -3.52
C VAL A 51 -11.22 -2.71 -3.85
N MET A 52 -12.03 -2.65 -4.89
CA MET A 52 -12.60 -1.40 -5.37
C MET A 52 -14.11 -1.40 -5.20
N LEU A 53 -14.68 -0.22 -4.92
CA LEU A 53 -16.11 0.03 -5.04
C LEU A 53 -16.53 0.01 -6.52
N PRO A 54 -17.82 -0.24 -6.83
CA PRO A 54 -18.29 -0.17 -8.20
C PRO A 54 -18.12 1.25 -8.75
N ASN A 55 -17.85 1.34 -10.05
CA ASN A 55 -17.46 2.58 -10.71
C ASN A 55 -18.69 3.25 -11.35
N ASP A 56 -19.65 3.60 -10.51
CA ASP A 56 -20.98 4.11 -10.91
C ASP A 56 -20.89 5.48 -11.61
N ILE A 57 -19.84 6.24 -11.31
CA ILE A 57 -19.54 7.55 -11.88
C ILE A 57 -18.12 7.52 -12.43
N ARG A 58 -17.94 7.82 -13.72
CA ARG A 58 -16.61 8.07 -14.31
C ARG A 58 -15.94 9.23 -13.57
N GLY A 59 -15.13 8.92 -12.56
CA GLY A 59 -14.52 9.95 -11.70
C GLY A 59 -13.42 9.45 -10.75
N GLY A 60 -13.33 8.15 -10.48
CA GLY A 60 -12.17 7.59 -9.80
C GLY A 60 -12.42 6.21 -9.21
N TYR A 61 -11.39 5.36 -9.26
CA TYR A 61 -11.37 4.10 -8.53
C TYR A 61 -11.31 4.39 -7.03
N GLN A 62 -12.43 4.15 -6.34
CA GLN A 62 -12.51 4.21 -4.88
C GLN A 62 -12.25 2.82 -4.32
N VAL A 63 -11.57 2.79 -3.18
CA VAL A 63 -11.28 1.55 -2.46
C VAL A 63 -12.48 1.17 -1.63
N ASP A 64 -12.80 -0.11 -1.64
CA ASP A 64 -13.69 -0.71 -0.65
C ASP A 64 -12.87 -1.11 0.57
N GLY A 65 -13.07 -0.41 1.68
CA GLY A 65 -12.32 -0.58 2.94
C GLY A 65 -12.74 -1.79 3.78
N ASP A 66 -13.60 -2.67 3.24
CA ASP A 66 -14.04 -3.92 3.85
C ASP A 66 -12.85 -4.85 4.18
N ALA A 67 -12.62 -5.04 5.48
CA ALA A 67 -11.51 -5.80 6.01
C ALA A 67 -11.51 -7.27 5.54
N GLU A 68 -12.67 -7.92 5.40
CA GLU A 68 -12.74 -9.33 4.98
C GLU A 68 -12.29 -9.50 3.53
N LYS A 69 -12.76 -8.59 2.65
CA LYS A 69 -12.38 -8.58 1.24
C LYS A 69 -10.89 -8.29 1.07
N ILE A 70 -10.36 -7.30 1.80
CA ILE A 70 -8.94 -6.94 1.74
C ILE A 70 -8.08 -8.10 2.25
N VAL A 71 -8.40 -8.69 3.40
CA VAL A 71 -7.70 -9.85 3.97
C VAL A 71 -7.65 -11.00 2.97
N THR A 72 -8.79 -11.33 2.34
CA THR A 72 -8.87 -12.42 1.36
C THR A 72 -7.97 -12.14 0.14
N LEU A 73 -8.03 -10.92 -0.40
CA LEU A 73 -7.27 -10.56 -1.59
C LEU A 73 -5.76 -10.47 -1.31
N VAL A 74 -5.38 -9.96 -0.15
CA VAL A 74 -3.99 -9.91 0.34
C VAL A 74 -3.44 -11.32 0.53
N ARG A 75 -4.25 -12.22 1.09
CA ARG A 75 -3.83 -13.62 1.21
C ARG A 75 -3.58 -14.24 -0.16
N LEU A 76 -4.50 -14.05 -1.11
CA LEU A 76 -4.35 -14.56 -2.47
C LEU A 76 -3.08 -13.98 -3.14
N ALA A 77 -2.82 -12.68 -3.00
CA ALA A 77 -1.62 -12.05 -3.53
C ALA A 77 -0.33 -12.72 -3.01
N THR A 78 -0.30 -13.06 -1.71
CA THR A 78 0.83 -13.77 -1.10
C THR A 78 0.98 -15.18 -1.68
N GLU A 79 -0.12 -15.94 -1.82
CA GLU A 79 -0.09 -17.29 -2.43
C GLU A 79 0.35 -17.27 -3.90
N MET A 80 0.14 -16.16 -4.61
CA MET A 80 0.67 -15.96 -5.97
C MET A 80 2.17 -15.60 -6.00
N GLY A 81 2.82 -15.53 -4.83
CA GLY A 81 4.27 -15.33 -4.70
C GLY A 81 4.70 -13.88 -4.57
N ALA A 82 3.87 -13.03 -3.94
CA ALA A 82 4.30 -11.71 -3.50
C ALA A 82 5.36 -11.81 -2.41
N ASP A 83 6.47 -11.11 -2.58
CA ASP A 83 7.50 -10.93 -1.57
C ASP A 83 7.18 -9.71 -0.68
N ILE A 84 6.42 -8.75 -1.21
CA ILE A 84 5.95 -7.55 -0.50
C ILE A 84 4.48 -7.30 -0.88
N ILE A 85 3.66 -6.92 0.10
CA ILE A 85 2.29 -6.49 -0.14
C ILE A 85 2.20 -4.98 -0.02
N LYS A 86 1.58 -4.33 -1.01
CA LYS A 86 1.14 -2.95 -0.93
C LYS A 86 -0.37 -2.93 -0.71
N ALA A 87 -0.79 -2.77 0.54
CA ALA A 87 -2.20 -2.90 0.92
C ALA A 87 -2.87 -1.54 1.11
N ASP A 88 -4.15 -1.50 0.75
CA ASP A 88 -5.04 -0.42 1.18
C ASP A 88 -5.37 -0.52 2.66
N PRO A 89 -5.51 0.63 3.35
CA PRO A 89 -6.03 0.64 4.72
C PRO A 89 -7.51 0.23 4.70
N THR A 90 -7.92 -0.48 5.75
CA THR A 90 -9.33 -0.77 6.06
C THR A 90 -10.06 0.50 6.51
N ASP A 91 -11.40 0.51 6.44
CA ASP A 91 -12.20 1.65 6.89
C ASP A 91 -11.96 1.99 8.37
N ASN A 92 -11.76 0.94 9.17
CA ASN A 92 -11.28 1.05 10.55
C ASN A 92 -9.80 0.67 10.62
N PRO A 93 -8.88 1.63 10.86
CA PRO A 93 -7.45 1.36 10.95
C PRO A 93 -7.05 0.33 12.00
N GLN A 94 -7.86 0.11 13.04
CA GLN A 94 -7.57 -0.89 14.08
C GLN A 94 -7.66 -2.33 13.55
N ASP A 95 -8.38 -2.55 12.45
CA ASP A 95 -8.51 -3.87 11.83
C ASP A 95 -7.32 -4.23 10.92
N PHE A 96 -6.39 -3.28 10.71
CA PHE A 96 -5.28 -3.47 9.78
C PHE A 96 -4.30 -4.59 10.18
N HIS A 97 -4.21 -4.94 11.47
CA HIS A 97 -3.41 -6.09 11.92
C HIS A 97 -3.84 -7.39 11.23
N ARG A 98 -5.14 -7.56 10.95
CA ARG A 98 -5.69 -8.73 10.24
C ARG A 98 -5.10 -8.84 8.83
N VAL A 99 -4.93 -7.69 8.16
CA VAL A 99 -4.30 -7.62 6.82
C VAL A 99 -2.83 -8.02 6.90
N VAL A 100 -2.11 -7.51 7.91
CA VAL A 100 -0.70 -7.84 8.16
C VAL A 100 -0.51 -9.32 8.44
N GLU A 101 -1.35 -9.91 9.29
CA GLU A 101 -1.32 -11.34 9.63
C GLU A 101 -1.60 -12.24 8.42
N ALA A 102 -2.57 -11.85 7.59
CA ALA A 102 -2.93 -12.59 6.39
C ALA A 102 -1.81 -12.61 5.34
N ALA A 103 -1.09 -11.48 5.20
CA ALA A 103 -0.02 -11.30 4.23
C ALA A 103 1.17 -12.23 4.49
N ARG A 104 1.58 -12.48 5.74
CA ARG A 104 2.79 -13.25 6.11
C ARG A 104 4.12 -12.76 5.50
N VAL A 105 4.11 -11.64 4.79
CA VAL A 105 5.25 -10.94 4.20
C VAL A 105 5.14 -9.45 4.57
N PRO A 106 6.20 -8.63 4.39
CA PRO A 106 6.13 -7.21 4.71
C PRO A 106 4.97 -6.49 4.00
N VAL A 107 4.17 -5.75 4.78
CA VAL A 107 3.06 -4.94 4.27
C VAL A 107 3.43 -3.47 4.31
N LEU A 108 3.31 -2.80 3.16
CA LEU A 108 3.42 -1.34 3.04
C LEU A 108 2.02 -0.76 2.84
N ALA A 109 1.64 0.20 3.69
CA ALA A 109 0.34 0.83 3.60
C ALA A 109 0.29 1.86 2.47
N ARG A 110 -0.78 1.84 1.68
CA ARG A 110 -1.01 2.83 0.61
C ARG A 110 -1.60 4.13 1.16
N GLY A 111 -1.17 5.26 0.59
CA GLY A 111 -1.59 6.59 1.06
C GLY A 111 -2.92 7.13 0.54
N GLY A 112 -3.53 6.50 -0.47
CA GLY A 112 -4.80 6.96 -1.01
C GLY A 112 -4.76 8.35 -1.67
N GLY A 113 -5.86 9.10 -1.50
CA GLY A 113 -6.04 10.47 -2.00
C GLY A 113 -5.22 11.51 -1.22
N LYS A 114 -5.26 12.76 -1.67
CA LYS A 114 -4.74 13.88 -0.87
C LYS A 114 -5.68 14.12 0.31
N GLU A 115 -5.15 14.11 1.52
CA GLU A 115 -5.88 14.36 2.76
C GLU A 115 -5.18 15.44 3.61
N ASP A 116 -5.82 15.83 4.72
CA ASP A 116 -5.19 16.68 5.72
C ASP A 116 -3.94 16.00 6.30
N LEU A 117 -2.81 16.72 6.33
CA LEU A 117 -1.52 16.14 6.70
C LEU A 117 -1.52 15.59 8.13
N ARG A 118 -2.18 16.27 9.08
CA ARG A 118 -2.20 15.82 10.47
C ARG A 118 -2.94 14.48 10.57
N ARG A 119 -4.08 14.34 9.88
CA ARG A 119 -4.79 13.06 9.76
C ARG A 119 -3.94 11.99 9.09
N VAL A 120 -3.18 12.34 8.05
CA VAL A 120 -2.27 11.41 7.37
C VAL A 120 -1.21 10.89 8.35
N LEU A 121 -0.59 11.75 9.16
CA LEU A 121 0.41 11.34 10.15
C LEU A 121 -0.19 10.47 11.27
N GLU A 122 -1.36 10.84 11.80
CA GLU A 122 -2.07 10.05 12.82
C GLU A 122 -2.45 8.66 12.29
N LYS A 123 -3.02 8.60 11.08
CA LYS A 123 -3.33 7.32 10.41
C LYS A 123 -2.06 6.51 10.15
N SER A 124 -0.97 7.17 9.79
CA SER A 124 0.30 6.49 9.53
C SER A 124 0.87 5.82 10.78
N ALA A 125 0.87 6.54 11.89
CA ALA A 125 1.29 6.00 13.19
C ALA A 125 0.39 4.83 13.61
N ALA A 126 -0.93 4.93 13.42
CA ALA A 126 -1.85 3.84 13.72
C ALA A 126 -1.55 2.58 12.88
N LEU A 127 -1.34 2.72 11.57
CA LEU A 127 -1.06 1.57 10.68
C LEU A 127 0.28 0.90 11.00
N VAL A 128 1.32 1.68 11.33
CA VAL A 128 2.61 1.13 11.76
C VAL A 128 2.47 0.41 13.12
N ALA A 129 1.69 0.95 14.04
CA ALA A 129 1.38 0.28 15.31
C ALA A 129 0.63 -1.06 15.13
N GLN A 130 -0.15 -1.21 14.05
CA GLN A 130 -0.79 -2.47 13.66
C GLN A 130 0.14 -3.44 12.91
N GLY A 131 1.41 -3.09 12.71
CA GLY A 131 2.42 -3.99 12.13
C GLY A 131 2.83 -3.69 10.69
N ALA A 132 2.32 -2.63 10.06
CA ALA A 132 2.82 -2.17 8.76
C ALA A 132 4.32 -1.90 8.83
N LYS A 133 5.08 -2.33 7.82
CA LYS A 133 6.55 -2.17 7.74
C LYS A 133 6.98 -0.91 7.00
N GLY A 134 6.04 -0.15 6.46
CA GLY A 134 6.31 1.11 5.77
C GLY A 134 5.11 1.58 4.98
N MET A 135 5.35 2.50 4.04
CA MET A 135 4.30 3.22 3.34
C MET A 135 4.64 3.46 1.87
N VAL A 136 3.61 3.48 1.00
CA VAL A 136 3.72 3.87 -0.41
C VAL A 136 2.80 5.07 -0.65
N TYR A 137 3.34 6.25 -0.38
CA TYR A 137 2.60 7.51 -0.41
C TYR A 137 3.03 8.35 -1.62
N GLY A 138 2.03 8.88 -2.34
CA GLY A 138 2.25 9.77 -3.49
C GLY A 138 1.72 11.16 -3.19
N ARG A 139 0.43 11.38 -3.50
CA ARG A 139 -0.23 12.69 -3.46
C ARG A 139 -0.10 13.43 -2.12
N ASN A 140 -0.13 12.70 -1.01
CA ASN A 140 0.05 13.27 0.34
C ASN A 140 1.44 13.91 0.55
N ILE A 141 2.43 13.57 -0.26
CA ILE A 141 3.79 14.11 -0.18
C ILE A 141 4.01 15.15 -1.28
N TYR A 142 3.96 14.75 -2.56
CA TYR A 142 4.42 15.61 -3.66
C TYR A 142 3.46 16.77 -3.98
N GLN A 143 2.20 16.73 -3.54
CA GLN A 143 1.25 17.85 -3.68
C GLN A 143 1.19 18.73 -2.44
N HIS A 144 2.09 18.50 -1.48
CA HIS A 144 2.24 19.31 -0.28
C HIS A 144 3.18 20.49 -0.54
N ALA A 145 2.96 21.63 0.13
CA ALA A 145 3.80 22.82 -0.05
C ALA A 145 5.25 22.62 0.44
N ASN A 146 5.45 21.69 1.37
CA ASN A 146 6.77 21.31 1.89
C ASN A 146 6.92 19.78 1.94
N PRO A 147 7.23 19.11 0.82
CA PRO A 147 7.36 17.66 0.76
C PRO A 147 8.50 17.13 1.63
N LYS A 148 9.59 17.89 1.78
CA LYS A 148 10.76 17.50 2.59
C LYS A 148 10.36 17.30 4.06
N ALA A 149 9.63 18.26 4.63
CA ALA A 149 9.16 18.16 6.01
C ALA A 149 8.15 17.02 6.20
N VAL A 150 7.28 16.77 5.22
CA VAL A 150 6.34 15.62 5.25
C VAL A 150 7.10 14.30 5.29
N VAL A 151 8.11 14.14 4.42
CA VAL A 151 8.95 12.93 4.41
C VAL A 151 9.66 12.76 5.74
N ALA A 152 10.26 13.83 6.31
CA ALA A 152 10.93 13.75 7.60
C ALA A 152 10.00 13.26 8.73
N ALA A 153 8.76 13.77 8.77
CA ALA A 153 7.75 13.33 9.73
C ALA A 153 7.34 11.86 9.54
N LEU A 154 7.08 11.42 8.30
CA LEU A 154 6.74 10.03 8.00
C LEU A 154 7.90 9.07 8.31
N MET A 155 9.14 9.47 8.03
CA MET A 155 10.34 8.68 8.34
C MET A 155 10.52 8.50 9.85
N ALA A 156 10.19 9.51 10.66
CA ALA A 156 10.22 9.38 12.12
C ALA A 156 9.19 8.36 12.62
N ILE A 157 8.00 8.32 12.02
CA ILE A 157 6.99 7.28 12.34
C ILE A 157 7.53 5.89 11.99
N ILE A 158 8.01 5.70 10.76
CA ILE A 158 8.40 4.39 10.24
C ILE A 158 9.65 3.83 10.92
N HIS A 159 10.67 4.68 11.15
CA HIS A 159 12.01 4.23 11.55
C HIS A 159 12.38 4.57 12.99
N GLN A 160 11.65 5.49 13.64
CA GLN A 160 12.01 5.98 14.99
C GLN A 160 10.87 5.78 16.00
N GLY A 161 9.75 5.18 15.58
CA GLY A 161 8.60 4.91 16.46
C GLY A 161 7.88 6.17 16.94
N ALA A 162 7.99 7.29 16.21
CA ALA A 162 7.24 8.50 16.53
C ALA A 162 5.74 8.26 16.35
N ASP A 163 4.92 8.80 17.26
CA ASP A 163 3.48 8.86 17.07
C ASP A 163 3.08 10.05 16.18
N GLY A 164 1.79 10.18 15.88
CA GLY A 164 1.28 11.25 15.01
C GLY A 164 1.54 12.66 15.56
N ALA A 165 1.53 12.84 16.88
CA ALA A 165 1.76 14.13 17.51
C ALA A 165 3.25 14.53 17.44
N ALA A 166 4.16 13.60 17.75
CA ALA A 166 5.59 13.81 17.61
C ALA A 166 5.99 14.07 16.15
N ALA A 167 5.39 13.33 15.20
CA ALA A 167 5.61 13.55 13.78
C ALA A 167 5.12 14.94 13.32
N TRP A 168 3.99 15.41 13.85
CA TRP A 168 3.48 16.75 13.58
C TRP A 168 4.44 17.85 14.08
N GLU A 169 5.01 17.68 15.26
CA GLU A 169 6.04 18.60 15.78
C GLU A 169 7.30 18.59 14.91
N ILE A 170 7.74 17.43 14.43
CA ILE A 170 8.87 17.32 13.49
C ILE A 170 8.58 18.08 12.19
N TYR A 171 7.36 17.94 11.66
CA TYR A 171 6.92 18.68 10.48
C TYR A 171 6.96 20.21 10.72
N ASN A 172 6.43 20.70 11.84
CA ASN A 172 6.37 22.13 12.16
C ASN A 172 7.74 22.78 12.40
N ARG A 173 8.74 22.00 12.85
CA ARG A 173 10.11 22.51 13.03
C ARG A 173 10.83 22.81 11.72
N GLY A 174 10.27 22.38 10.58
CA GLY A 174 10.85 22.63 9.26
C GLY A 174 12.19 21.92 9.09
N ALA A 175 12.14 20.60 8.87
CA ALA A 175 13.32 19.76 8.65
C ALA A 175 14.30 20.30 7.58
#